data_AF-A0A8S2WJV5-F1
#
_entry.id   AF-A0A8S2WJV5-F1
#
_cell.length_a   1.000
_cell.length_b   1.000
_cell.length_c   1.000
_cell.angle_alpha   90.00
_cell.angle_beta   90.00
_cell.angle_gamma   90.00
#
_symmetry.space_group_name_H-M   'P 1'
#
loop_
_entity.id
_entity.type
_entity.pdbx_description
1 polymer ?
#
loop_
_entity_poly.entity_id
_entity_poly.type
_entity_poly.pdbx_seq_one_letter_code
_entity_poly.pdbx_strand_id
1 'polypeptide(L)' 'MSSSSNTHRITIVGAGIIGLTTACTILKEYAANENLQLTILSEKFSPETTGDISAGFWEPYGLD' A
#
# COMPACT_ATOMS: atom_id res chain seq x y z
N MET A 1 -24.61 -3.49 26.27
CA MET A 1 -24.28 -2.50 25.23
C MET A 1 -23.12 -3.06 24.42
N SER A 2 -23.38 -3.53 23.20
CA SER A 2 -22.33 -3.98 22.28
C SER A 2 -21.64 -2.73 21.74
N SER A 3 -20.41 -2.47 22.16
CA SER A 3 -19.56 -1.48 21.50
C SER A 3 -19.16 -2.08 20.16
N SER A 4 -19.86 -1.73 19.09
CA SER A 4 -19.40 -2.00 17.73
C SER A 4 -18.06 -1.30 17.54
N SER A 5 -16.94 -2.03 17.61
CA SER A 5 -15.65 -1.48 17.23
C SER A 5 -15.71 -1.15 15.74
N ASN A 6 -15.56 0.14 15.40
CA ASN A 6 -15.57 0.54 14.00
C ASN A 6 -14.33 -0.04 13.31
N THR A 7 -14.54 -1.03 12.44
CA THR A 7 -13.49 -1.56 11.57
C THR A 7 -13.11 -0.51 10.54
N HIS A 8 -11.83 -0.15 10.50
CA HIS A 8 -11.27 0.75 9.49
C HIS A 8 -10.88 -0.09 8.28
N ARG A 9 -11.73 -0.13 7.26
CA ARG A 9 -11.52 -0.92 6.04
C ARG A 9 -10.95 -0.03 4.94
N ILE A 10 -9.75 -0.37 4.48
CA ILE A 10 -9.03 0.39 3.46
C ILE A 10 -8.74 -0.54 2.28
N THR A 11 -9.13 -0.12 1.09
CA THR A 11 -8.79 -0.80 -0.16
C THR A 11 -7.76 0.02 -0.92
N ILE A 12 -6.63 -0.60 -1.26
CA ILE A 12 -5.59 -0.01 -2.08
C ILE A 12 -5.69 -0.65 -3.47
N VAL A 13 -5.82 0.19 -4.50
CA VAL A 13 -5.87 -0.26 -5.90
C VAL A 13 -4.47 -0.17 -6.49
N GLY A 14 -3.94 -1.30 -6.94
CA GLY A 14 -2.60 -1.45 -7.52
C GLY A 14 -1.58 -2.04 -6.53
N ALA A 15 -0.89 -3.09 -6.97
CA ALA A 15 0.16 -3.78 -6.22
C ALA A 15 1.59 -3.46 -6.69
N GLY A 16 1.78 -2.32 -7.37
CA GLY A 16 3.11 -1.79 -7.69
C GLY A 16 3.80 -1.16 -6.48
N ILE A 17 5.01 -0.65 -6.68
CA ILE A 17 5.86 -0.11 -5.60
C ILE A 17 5.15 0.94 -4.73
N ILE A 18 4.35 1.83 -5.32
CA ILE A 18 3.60 2.85 -4.58
C ILE A 18 2.45 2.24 -3.76
N GLY A 19 1.72 1.28 -4.31
CA GLY A 19 0.61 0.64 -3.60
C GLY A 19 1.08 -0.18 -2.41
N LEU A 20 2.14 -0.97 -2.58
CA LEU A 20 2.74 -1.77 -1.51
C LEU A 20 3.41 -0.90 -0.44
N THR A 21 4.12 0.16 -0.81
CA THR A 21 4.71 1.08 0.17
C THR A 21 3.65 1.85 0.93
N THR A 22 2.56 2.28 0.28
CA THR A 22 1.39 2.86 0.95
C THR A 22 0.80 1.89 1.97
N ALA A 23 0.54 0.64 1.58
CA ALA A 23 0.03 -0.39 2.50
C ALA A 23 0.94 -0.61 3.70
N CYS A 24 2.26 -0.70 3.45
CA CYS A 24 3.28 -0.88 4.47
C CYS A 24 3.31 0.30 5.46
N THR A 25 3.27 1.53 4.94
CA THR A 25 3.23 2.74 5.77
C THR A 25 1.98 2.77 6.63
N ILE A 26 0.79 2.49 6.08
CA ILE A 26 -0.45 2.45 6.87
C ILE A 26 -0.37 1.39 7.98
N LEU A 27 0.12 0.18 7.67
CA LEU A 27 0.29 -0.87 8.69
C LEU A 27 1.27 -0.46 9.80
N LYS A 28 2.34 0.27 9.49
CA LYS A 28 3.33 0.74 10.46
C LYS A 28 2.80 1.87 11.32
N GLU A 29 2.26 2.92 10.71
CA GLU A 29 1.81 4.13 11.39
C GLU A 29 0.56 3.87 12.25
N TYR A 30 -0.28 2.90 11.85
CA TYR A 30 -1.53 2.56 12.55
C TYR A 30 -1.50 1.16 13.18
N ALA A 31 -0.31 0.63 13.51
CA ALA A 31 -0.15 -0.71 14.07
C ALA A 31 -0.94 -0.95 15.38
N ALA A 32 -1.20 0.12 16.16
CA ALA A 32 -1.98 0.04 17.40
C ALA A 32 -3.50 -0.10 17.18
N ASN A 33 -3.99 0.07 15.95
CA ASN A 33 -5.41 -0.06 15.64
C ASN A 33 -5.74 -1.53 15.33
N GLU A 34 -6.22 -2.25 16.34
CA GLU A 34 -6.62 -3.67 16.23
C GLU A 34 -7.78 -3.91 15.25
N ASN A 35 -8.49 -2.85 14.84
CA ASN A 35 -9.63 -2.92 13.92
C ASN A 35 -9.27 -2.42 12.51
N LEU A 36 -7.99 -2.28 12.18
CA LEU A 36 -7.54 -1.91 10.84
C LEU A 36 -7.54 -3.14 9.92
N GLN A 37 -8.27 -3.05 8.80
CA GLN A 37 -8.28 -4.05 7.74
C GLN A 37 -7.85 -3.39 6.43
N LEU A 38 -6.76 -3.90 5.85
CA LEU A 38 -6.26 -3.49 4.55
C LEU A 38 -6.50 -4.59 3.51
N THR A 39 -6.88 -4.20 2.31
CA THR A 39 -7.00 -5.10 1.16
C THR A 39 -6.34 -4.44 -0.04
N ILE A 40 -5.48 -5.19 -0.72
CA ILE A 40 -4.85 -4.74 -1.95
C ILE A 40 -5.56 -5.44 -3.11
N LEU A 41 -6.12 -4.66 -4.03
CA LEU A 41 -6.73 -5.15 -5.25
C LEU A 41 -5.85 -4.75 -6.43
N SER A 42 -5.43 -5.72 -7.22
CA SER A 42 -4.62 -5.48 -8.40
C SER A 42 -4.88 -6.55 -9.44
N GLU A 43 -4.85 -6.16 -10.71
CA GLU A 43 -4.88 -7.11 -11.83
C GLU A 43 -3.60 -7.96 -11.84
N LYS A 44 -2.45 -7.33 -11.54
CA LYS A 44 -1.12 -7.94 -11.54
C LYS A 44 -0.39 -7.64 -10.24
N PHE A 45 0.39 -8.61 -9.78
CA PHE A 45 1.31 -8.47 -8.66
C PHE A 45 2.74 -8.68 -9.17
N SER A 46 3.76 -8.43 -8.33
CA SER A 46 5.14 -8.80 -8.68
C SER A 46 5.17 -10.30 -9.01
N PRO A 47 5.82 -10.73 -10.12
CA PRO A 47 6.81 -9.98 -10.92
C PRO A 47 6.26 -9.22 -12.14
N GLU A 48 4.96 -8.95 -12.22
CA GLU A 48 4.29 -8.39 -13.41
C GLU A 48 3.81 -6.94 -13.24
N THR A 49 4.55 -6.13 -12.47
CA THR A 49 4.30 -4.69 -12.31
C THR A 49 5.36 -3.85 -13.02
N THR A 50 5.06 -2.59 -13.30
CA THR A 50 6.07 -1.64 -13.83
C THR A 50 7.28 -1.47 -12.90
N GLY A 51 7.11 -1.74 -11.59
CA GLY A 51 8.20 -1.69 -10.63
C GLY A 51 9.26 -2.77 -10.85
N ASP A 52 8.86 -3.96 -11.31
CA ASP A 52 9.75 -5.12 -11.47
C ASP A 52 10.80 -4.95 -12.58
N ILE A 53 10.53 -4.04 -13.54
CA ILE A 53 11.43 -3.71 -14.66
C ILE A 53 12.02 -2.29 -14.58
N SER A 54 11.81 -1.60 -13.45
CA SER A 54 12.34 -0.25 -13.26
C SER A 54 13.86 -0.26 -13.04
N ALA A 55 14.56 0.81 -13.45
CA ALA A 55 16.00 0.95 -13.24
C ALA A 55 16.38 1.16 -11.76
N GLY A 56 15.42 1.56 -10.91
CA GLY A 56 15.63 1.73 -9.47
C GLY A 56 16.49 2.94 -9.08
N PHE A 57 16.70 3.92 -9.96
CA PHE A 57 17.43 5.15 -9.61
C PHE A 57 16.66 5.96 -8.56
N TRP A 58 17.39 6.45 -7.54
CA TRP A 58 16.86 7.33 -6.51
C TRP A 58 17.39 8.74 -6.73
N GLU A 59 16.68 9.49 -7.56
CA GLU A 59 16.96 10.90 -7.83
C GLU A 59 15.70 11.60 -8.35
N PRO A 60 15.53 12.91 -8.14
CA PRO A 60 14.50 13.67 -8.84
C PRO A 60 14.79 13.66 -10.35
N TYR A 61 13.78 13.32 -11.16
CA TYR A 61 13.90 13.39 -12.62
C TYR A 61 13.51 14.79 -13.13
N GLY A 62 14.09 15.23 -14.25
CA GLY A 62 13.71 16.48 -14.91
C GLY A 62 14.25 17.75 -14.24
N LEU A 63 15.41 17.66 -13.57
CA LEU A 63 16.15 18.81 -13.06
C LEU A 63 17.03 19.41 -14.18
N ASP A 64 16.41 20.00 -15.19
CA ASP A 64 17.06 20.90 -16.16
C ASP A 64 16.72 22.37 -15.83
#